data_AF-X0Y692-F1
#
_entry.id   AF-X0Y692-F1
#
_cell.length_a   1.000
_cell.length_b   1.000
_cell.length_c   1.000
_cell.angle_alpha   90.00
_cell.angle_beta   90.00
_cell.angle_gamma   90.00
#
_symmetry.space_group_name_H-M   'P 1'
#
loop_
_entity.id
_entity.type
_entity.pdbx_description
1 polymer ?
#
loop_
_entity_poly.entity_id
_entity_poly.type
_entity_poly.pdbx_seq_one_letter_code
_entity_poly.pdbx_strand_id
1 'polypeptide(L)'
;EVPIERLIFIMETDYTTLMTLVKSGDLDLEINGGWTLPQLQQIQADPNLGLAIVWAQNVTVWMNSQIEPTDDEHFRKAILYAYDYASVVGPWEAFGNGETGIFLPNMPGYVPIEPQPRAQNLERARQ
;
A
#
# COMPACT_ATOMS: atom_id res chain seq x y z
N GLU A 1 -1.62 32.27 10.79
CA GLU A 1 -2.57 31.16 11.02
C GLU A 1 -3.84 31.73 11.61
N VAL A 2 -5.00 31.31 11.12
CA VAL A 2 -6.32 31.65 11.70
C VAL A 2 -6.68 30.52 12.66
N PRO A 3 -7.07 30.78 13.92
CA PRO A 3 -7.43 29.73 14.85
C PRO A 3 -8.65 28.93 14.36
N ILE A 4 -8.56 27.60 14.44
CA ILE A 4 -9.70 26.71 14.17
C ILE A 4 -10.65 26.78 15.37
N GLU A 5 -11.84 27.34 15.16
CA GLU A 5 -12.86 27.47 16.20
C GLU A 5 -13.72 26.20 16.37
N ARG A 6 -13.83 25.39 15.32
CA ARG A 6 -14.63 24.16 15.29
C ARG A 6 -14.00 23.12 14.38
N LEU A 7 -13.98 21.87 14.84
CA LEU A 7 -13.61 20.70 14.06
C LEU A 7 -14.80 19.74 13.97
N ILE A 8 -15.10 19.25 12.77
CA ILE A 8 -16.17 18.28 12.51
C ILE A 8 -15.51 17.01 11.99
N PHE A 9 -15.85 15.88 12.61
CA PHE A 9 -15.42 14.57 12.13
C PHE A 9 -16.57 13.92 11.37
N ILE A 10 -16.31 13.55 10.12
CA ILE A 10 -17.23 12.78 9.29
C ILE A 10 -16.69 11.36 9.25
N MET A 11 -17.49 10.39 9.68
CA MET A 11 -17.16 8.98 9.52
C MET A 11 -17.81 8.48 8.24
N GLU A 12 -16.99 8.32 7.20
CA GLU A 12 -17.38 7.74 5.93
C GLU A 12 -16.34 6.69 5.53
N THR A 13 -16.82 5.59 4.96
CA THR A 13 -16.00 4.45 4.53
C THR A 13 -16.10 4.20 3.02
N ASP A 14 -17.10 4.78 2.35
CA ASP A 14 -17.20 4.73 0.90
C ASP A 14 -16.27 5.77 0.27
N TYR A 15 -15.30 5.28 -0.51
CA TYR A 15 -14.30 6.13 -1.12
C TYR A 15 -14.87 7.06 -2.21
N THR A 16 -16.01 6.74 -2.82
CA THR A 16 -16.62 7.61 -3.83
C THR A 16 -17.25 8.83 -3.16
N THR A 17 -17.94 8.62 -2.04
CA THR A 17 -18.47 9.69 -1.19
C THR A 17 -17.35 10.56 -0.65
N LEU A 18 -16.27 9.96 -0.11
CA LEU A 18 -15.11 10.72 0.37
C LEU A 18 -14.49 11.57 -0.75
N MET A 19 -14.28 11.03 -1.95
CA MET A 19 -13.78 11.82 -3.08
C MET A 19 -14.70 12.98 -3.44
N THR A 20 -16.02 12.78 -3.34
CA THR A 20 -17.01 13.83 -3.61
C THR A 20 -16.87 14.96 -2.61
N LEU A 21 -16.78 14.64 -1.31
CA LEU A 21 -16.64 15.62 -0.23
C LEU A 21 -15.32 16.41 -0.33
N VAL A 22 -14.22 15.72 -0.64
CA VAL A 22 -12.92 16.38 -0.84
C VAL A 22 -12.97 17.34 -2.03
N LYS A 23 -13.55 16.92 -3.16
CA LYS A 23 -13.66 17.76 -4.36
C LYS A 23 -14.65 18.92 -4.21
N SER A 24 -15.70 18.76 -3.41
CA SER A 24 -16.66 19.84 -3.14
C SER A 24 -16.16 20.85 -2.11
N GLY A 25 -15.13 20.50 -1.33
CA GLY A 25 -14.65 21.30 -0.20
C GLY A 25 -15.47 21.09 1.07
N ASP A 26 -16.36 20.08 1.11
CA ASP A 26 -17.09 19.71 2.32
C ASP A 26 -16.24 18.84 3.28
N LEU A 27 -15.10 18.33 2.80
CA LEU A 27 -14.07 17.67 3.60
C LEU A 27 -12.70 18.29 3.30
N ASP A 28 -12.15 18.99 4.29
CA ASP A 28 -10.84 19.65 4.17
C ASP A 28 -9.66 18.67 4.23
N LEU A 29 -9.81 17.53 4.94
CA LEU A 29 -8.72 16.59 5.20
C LEU A 29 -9.23 15.16 5.35
N GLU A 30 -8.61 14.23 4.62
CA GLU A 30 -8.73 12.78 4.79
C GLU A 30 -7.37 12.23 5.24
N ILE A 31 -7.35 11.39 6.29
CA ILE A 31 -6.10 10.93 6.92
C ILE A 31 -5.92 9.41 6.92
N ASN A 32 -6.94 8.61 6.63
CA ASN A 32 -6.85 7.16 6.67
C ASN A 32 -6.04 6.63 5.46
N GLY A 33 -6.05 7.38 4.34
CA GLY A 33 -5.23 7.04 3.18
C GLY A 33 -5.66 5.75 2.48
N GLY A 34 -6.90 5.30 2.70
CA GLY A 34 -7.49 4.09 2.12
C GLY A 34 -7.84 4.22 0.63
N TRP A 35 -7.28 5.20 -0.08
CA TRP A 35 -7.60 5.47 -1.47
C TRP A 35 -7.19 4.34 -2.39
N THR A 36 -8.06 4.03 -3.36
CA THR A 36 -7.71 3.14 -4.46
C THR A 36 -6.72 3.83 -5.42
N LEU A 37 -5.98 3.05 -6.20
CA LEU A 37 -5.04 3.59 -7.19
C LEU A 37 -5.68 4.61 -8.14
N PRO A 38 -6.86 4.38 -8.74
CA PRO A 38 -7.52 5.38 -9.58
C PRO A 38 -7.83 6.69 -8.85
N GLN A 39 -8.13 6.64 -7.56
CA GLN A 39 -8.40 7.83 -6.75
C GLN A 39 -7.13 8.60 -6.44
N LEU A 40 -6.03 7.91 -6.10
CA LEU A 40 -4.72 8.55 -5.94
C LEU A 40 -4.27 9.25 -7.22
N GLN A 41 -4.48 8.61 -8.38
CA GLN A 41 -4.20 9.23 -9.68
C GLN A 41 -5.07 10.47 -9.93
N GLN A 42 -6.35 10.45 -9.55
CA GLN A 42 -7.22 11.62 -9.63
C GLN A 42 -6.75 12.75 -8.71
N ILE A 43 -6.39 12.43 -7.46
CA ILE A 43 -5.88 13.42 -6.48
C ILE A 43 -4.59 14.05 -7.01
N GLN A 44 -3.65 13.23 -7.50
CA GLN A 44 -2.38 13.72 -8.05
C GLN A 44 -2.55 14.60 -9.30
N ALA A 45 -3.60 14.36 -10.10
CA ALA A 45 -3.89 15.12 -11.30
C ALA A 45 -4.67 16.43 -11.04
N ASP A 46 -5.29 16.59 -9.86
CA ASP A 46 -6.09 17.76 -9.52
C ASP A 46 -5.21 18.84 -8.86
N PRO A 47 -5.02 20.02 -9.49
CA PRO A 47 -4.17 21.07 -8.94
C PRO A 47 -4.70 21.70 -7.64
N ASN A 48 -5.96 21.44 -7.27
CA ASN A 48 -6.56 21.95 -6.04
C ASN A 48 -6.38 21.01 -4.86
N LEU A 49 -5.91 19.78 -5.09
CA LEU A 49 -5.73 18.78 -4.05
C LEU A 49 -4.24 18.54 -3.78
N GLY A 50 -3.91 18.39 -2.50
CA GLY A 50 -2.59 17.97 -2.05
C GLY A 50 -2.60 16.51 -1.64
N LEU A 51 -1.58 15.75 -2.05
CA LEU A 51 -1.31 14.41 -1.54
C LEU A 51 0.00 14.43 -0.76
N ALA A 52 -0.06 14.05 0.51
CA ALA A 52 1.10 13.93 1.38
C ALA A 52 1.20 12.51 1.95
N ILE A 53 2.39 11.93 1.91
CA ILE A 53 2.68 10.63 2.51
C ILE A 53 3.25 10.88 3.91
N VAL A 54 2.46 10.58 4.94
CA VAL A 54 2.85 10.76 6.35
C VAL A 54 3.35 9.44 6.95
N TRP A 55 2.76 8.31 6.54
CA TRP A 55 3.23 6.96 6.87
C TRP A 55 3.10 6.06 5.64
N ALA A 56 3.93 5.02 5.54
CA ALA A 56 3.73 4.02 4.50
C ALA A 56 2.60 3.05 4.86
N GLN A 57 1.91 2.58 3.83
CA GLN A 57 0.93 1.51 3.91
C GLN A 57 1.64 0.20 3.52
N ASN A 58 1.60 -0.80 4.39
CA ASN A 58 2.19 -2.12 4.11
C ASN A 58 1.10 -3.06 3.61
N VAL A 59 1.24 -3.56 2.38
CA VAL A 59 0.43 -4.69 1.89
C VAL A 59 1.22 -5.96 2.11
N THR A 60 0.71 -6.86 2.96
CA THR A 60 1.36 -8.13 3.26
C THR A 60 0.41 -9.29 2.98
N VAL A 61 0.93 -10.32 2.30
CA VAL A 61 0.22 -11.58 2.11
C VAL A 61 0.79 -12.59 3.10
N TRP A 62 -0.05 -13.09 4.00
CA TRP A 62 0.32 -14.08 5.00
C TRP A 62 -0.18 -15.47 4.60
N MET A 63 0.66 -16.48 4.80
CA MET A 63 0.27 -17.90 4.68
C MET A 63 0.17 -18.52 6.06
N ASN A 64 -0.90 -19.26 6.33
CA ASN A 64 -1.04 -19.99 7.59
C ASN A 64 -0.16 -21.24 7.57
N SER A 65 0.99 -21.19 8.24
CA SER A 65 1.97 -22.28 8.24
C SER A 65 1.57 -23.52 9.06
N GLN A 66 0.35 -23.57 9.60
CA GLN A 66 -0.14 -24.68 10.44
C GLN A 66 -1.18 -25.56 9.73
N ILE A 67 -1.49 -25.28 8.46
CA ILE A 67 -2.47 -26.03 7.68
C ILE A 67 -1.87 -26.49 6.35
N GLU A 68 -2.23 -27.68 5.91
CA GLU A 68 -1.86 -28.17 4.58
C GLU A 68 -2.48 -27.33 3.45
N PRO A 69 -1.78 -27.09 2.33
CA PRO A 69 -0.38 -27.46 2.06
C PRO A 69 0.64 -26.39 2.50
N THR A 70 0.17 -25.32 3.14
CA THR A 70 1.02 -24.17 3.53
C THR A 70 1.90 -24.44 4.74
N ASP A 71 1.81 -25.62 5.37
CA ASP A 71 2.68 -26.14 6.42
C ASP A 71 4.04 -26.63 5.89
N ASP A 72 4.11 -27.04 4.62
CA ASP A 72 5.37 -27.35 3.93
C ASP A 72 6.15 -26.08 3.53
N GLU A 73 7.44 -26.02 3.88
CA GLU A 73 8.30 -24.91 3.48
C GLU A 73 8.57 -24.85 1.98
N HIS A 74 8.58 -26.00 1.29
CA HIS A 74 8.80 -26.06 -0.16
C HIS A 74 7.61 -25.45 -0.89
N PHE A 75 6.39 -25.78 -0.45
CA PHE A 75 5.18 -25.14 -0.94
C PHE A 75 5.23 -23.62 -0.76
N ARG A 76 5.56 -23.13 0.44
CA ARG A 76 5.67 -21.68 0.70
C ARG A 76 6.72 -21.01 -0.19
N LYS A 77 7.90 -21.62 -0.38
CA LYS A 77 8.95 -21.12 -1.28
C LYS A 77 8.48 -21.11 -2.74
N ALA A 78 7.78 -22.15 -3.19
CA ALA A 78 7.22 -22.21 -4.54
C ALA A 78 6.24 -21.06 -4.79
N ILE A 79 5.37 -20.75 -3.82
CA ILE A 79 4.45 -19.59 -3.91
C ILE A 79 5.23 -18.27 -4.00
N LEU A 80 6.31 -18.08 -3.24
CA LEU A 80 7.14 -16.88 -3.34
C LEU A 80 7.73 -16.70 -4.75
N TYR A 81 8.18 -17.78 -5.39
CA TYR A 81 8.65 -17.71 -6.79
C TYR A 81 7.52 -17.51 -7.80
N ALA A 82 6.32 -18.01 -7.52
CA ALA A 82 5.18 -17.87 -8.40
C ALA A 82 4.52 -16.49 -8.34
N TYR A 83 4.75 -15.73 -7.26
CA TYR A 83 4.12 -14.43 -7.05
C TYR A 83 4.69 -13.36 -8.00
N ASP A 84 3.81 -12.68 -8.73
CA ASP A 84 4.18 -11.58 -9.62
C ASP A 84 4.19 -10.26 -8.86
N TYR A 85 5.30 -10.02 -8.15
CA TYR A 85 5.50 -8.77 -7.40
C TYR A 85 5.40 -7.54 -8.31
N ALA A 86 5.94 -7.61 -9.53
CA ALA A 86 6.01 -6.46 -10.43
C ALA A 86 4.62 -5.99 -10.86
N SER A 87 3.71 -6.90 -11.20
CA SER A 87 2.34 -6.54 -11.55
C SER A 87 1.55 -5.96 -10.38
N VAL A 88 1.86 -6.36 -9.15
CA VAL A 88 1.20 -5.85 -7.93
C VAL A 88 1.75 -4.47 -7.53
N VAL A 89 3.07 -4.32 -7.54
CA VAL A 89 3.81 -3.13 -7.06
C VAL A 89 3.89 -2.03 -8.11
N GLY A 90 4.09 -2.40 -9.38
CA GLY A 90 4.39 -1.48 -10.48
C GLY A 90 3.38 -0.34 -10.65
N PRO A 91 2.06 -0.58 -10.61
CA PRO A 91 1.07 0.49 -10.69
C PRO A 91 1.17 1.56 -9.59
N TRP A 92 1.87 1.27 -8.49
CA TRP A 92 2.02 2.15 -7.32
C TRP A 92 3.38 2.86 -7.24
N GLU A 93 4.29 2.61 -8.19
CA GLU A 93 5.67 3.14 -8.15
C GLU A 93 5.71 4.68 -8.03
N ALA A 94 4.83 5.37 -8.75
CA ALA A 94 4.70 6.83 -8.70
C ALA A 94 4.27 7.39 -7.33
N PHE A 95 3.77 6.54 -6.44
CA PHE A 95 3.32 6.90 -5.09
C PHE A 95 4.34 6.48 -4.01
N GLY A 96 5.59 6.21 -4.39
CA GLY A 96 6.68 5.95 -3.45
C GLY A 96 6.77 4.50 -2.99
N ASN A 97 6.31 3.55 -3.81
CA ASN A 97 6.47 2.13 -3.52
C ASN A 97 7.96 1.76 -3.47
N GLY A 98 8.46 1.49 -2.28
CA GLY A 98 9.89 1.40 -2.01
C GLY A 98 10.16 0.41 -0.89
N GLU A 99 10.41 -0.82 -1.32
CA GLU A 99 11.03 -1.91 -0.56
C GLU A 99 10.10 -2.94 0.12
N THR A 100 10.57 -4.18 0.01
CA THR A 100 9.94 -5.43 0.43
C THR A 100 10.56 -5.87 1.76
N GLY A 101 9.90 -5.48 2.86
CA GLY A 101 10.31 -5.83 4.22
C GLY A 101 9.22 -5.43 5.22
N ILE A 102 9.31 -5.92 6.45
CA ILE A 102 8.38 -5.51 7.52
C ILE A 102 8.62 -4.04 7.90
N PHE A 103 9.86 -3.56 7.73
CA PHE A 103 10.27 -2.20 8.04
C PHE A 103 10.66 -1.43 6.78
N LEU A 104 10.31 -0.15 6.75
CA LEU A 104 10.69 0.81 5.72
C LEU A 104 12.16 1.21 5.86
N PRO A 105 12.85 1.49 4.75
CA PRO A 105 14.25 1.90 4.76
C PRO A 105 14.55 3.19 5.53
N ASN A 106 13.56 4.06 5.69
CA ASN A 106 13.69 5.32 6.44
C ASN A 106 13.38 5.19 7.95
N MET A 107 13.00 4.00 8.43
CA MET A 107 12.78 3.79 9.87
C MET A 107 14.11 3.67 10.63
N PRO A 108 14.28 4.36 11.77
CA PRO A 108 15.44 4.17 12.64
C PRO A 108 15.63 2.70 13.01
N GLY A 109 16.84 2.17 12.80
CA GLY A 109 17.16 0.76 13.03
C GLY A 109 16.84 -0.17 11.86
N TYR A 110 16.48 0.36 10.69
CA TYR A 110 16.34 -0.43 9.48
C TYR A 110 17.64 -1.20 9.16
N VAL A 111 17.50 -2.49 8.88
CA VAL A 111 18.56 -3.35 8.37
C VAL A 111 18.12 -3.85 7.00
N PRO A 112 18.89 -3.57 5.92
CA PRO A 112 18.61 -4.12 4.60
C PRO A 112 18.53 -5.65 4.65
N ILE A 113 17.40 -6.20 4.23
CA ILE A 113 17.25 -7.64 4.04
C ILE A 113 17.70 -7.98 2.62
N GLU A 114 18.39 -9.11 2.43
CA GLU A 114 18.72 -9.57 1.08
C GLU A 114 17.44 -9.60 0.22
N PRO A 115 17.51 -9.19 -1.05
CA PRO A 115 16.36 -9.23 -1.93
C PRO A 115 15.80 -10.65 -1.95
N GLN A 116 14.60 -10.85 -1.39
CA GLN A 116 13.79 -12.02 -1.72
C GLN A 116 13.68 -12.10 -3.25
N PRO A 117 13.51 -13.27 -3.87
CA PRO A 117 13.32 -13.38 -5.32
C PRO A 117 12.19 -12.44 -5.78
N ARG A 118 12.56 -11.28 -6.35
CA ARG A 118 11.61 -10.20 -6.67
C ARG A 118 10.99 -10.35 -8.05
N ALA A 119 11.60 -11.20 -8.88
CA ALA A 119 11.09 -11.56 -10.19
C ALA A 119 10.35 -12.89 -10.10
N GLN A 120 9.16 -12.94 -10.69
CA GLN A 120 8.43 -14.18 -10.84
C GLN A 120 9.31 -15.21 -11.58
N ASN A 121 9.40 -16.41 -11.02
CA ASN A 121 10.11 -17.53 -11.62
C ASN A 121 9.24 -18.79 -11.55
N LEU A 122 8.40 -18.98 -12.57
CA LEU A 122 7.49 -20.12 -12.66
C LEU A 122 8.20 -21.45 -12.86
N GLU A 123 9.43 -21.46 -13.39
CA GLU A 123 10.21 -22.68 -13.53
C GLU A 123 10.67 -23.17 -12.16
N ARG A 124 11.27 -22.28 -11.37
CA ARG A 124 11.73 -22.58 -10.01
C ARG A 124 10.59 -22.87 -9.05
N ALA A 125 9.42 -22.28 -9.27
CA ALA A 125 8.22 -22.61 -8.51
C ALA A 125 7.71 -24.05 -8.74
N ARG A 126 8.05 -24.67 -9.88
CA ARG A 126 7.62 -26.04 -10.23
C ARG A 126 8.59 -27.13 -9.76
N GLN A 127 9.84 -26.77 -9.47
CA GLN A 127 10.90 -27.69 -9.00
C GLN A 127 10.77 -27.92 -7.50
#